data_AF-A0A7Y2N145-F1
#
_entry.id   AF-A0A7Y2N145-F1
#
_cell.length_a   1.000
_cell.length_b   1.000
_cell.length_c   1.000
_cell.angle_alpha   90.00
_cell.angle_beta   90.00
_cell.angle_gamma   90.00
#
_symmetry.space_group_name_H-M   'P 1'
#
loop_
_entity.id
_entity.type
_entity.pdbx_description
1 polymer ?
#
loop_
_entity_poly.entity_id
_entity_poly.type
_entity_poly.pdbx_seq_one_letter_code
_entity_poly.pdbx_strand_id
1 'polypeptide(L)'
;MDDPTLSADRHVAALRGLERINRLSGTAKAIAADLTSVPPTPRVVFDVGCGGGDVTIDVARRIRRRSPQTRVIGGDRSPRAVEYAQARARRAGVPVEFVVFDAATDPWPSGVEAIVSSLFLHHLPDDAIGPFLRRCVESEAGRVVMIDLERSPRGLALARWGTRALSRCDVVHHDGPQSVRAAFTVEELRDSAEANGLSGADVRRTWPARLLLTWWRR
;
A
#
# COMPACT_ATOMS: atom_id res chain seq x y z
N MET A 1 -11.61 6.98 7.65
CA MET A 1 -11.45 7.26 6.21
C MET A 1 -12.41 6.39 5.40
N ASP A 2 -12.62 5.15 5.84
CA ASP A 2 -13.52 4.18 5.21
C ASP A 2 -15.00 4.33 5.59
N ASP A 3 -15.33 5.36 6.38
CA ASP A 3 -16.71 5.70 6.70
C ASP A 3 -17.41 6.20 5.43
N PRO A 4 -18.40 5.47 4.89
CA PRO A 4 -19.09 5.84 3.66
C PRO A 4 -19.95 7.11 3.84
N THR A 5 -20.22 7.52 5.08
CA THR A 5 -20.98 8.74 5.40
C THR A 5 -20.11 10.00 5.40
N LEU A 6 -18.78 9.86 5.25
CA LEU A 6 -17.87 10.98 5.27
C LEU A 6 -18.08 11.88 4.04
N SER A 7 -18.32 13.17 4.27
CA SER A 7 -18.43 14.17 3.20
C SER A 7 -17.19 14.17 2.29
N ALA A 8 -17.37 14.46 1.00
CA ALA A 8 -16.28 14.45 0.02
C ALA A 8 -15.09 15.36 0.43
N ASP A 9 -15.36 16.54 0.96
CA ASP A 9 -14.32 17.49 1.37
C ASP A 9 -13.48 16.97 2.54
N ARG A 10 -14.12 16.33 3.54
CA ARG A 10 -13.42 15.70 4.66
C ARG A 10 -12.57 14.51 4.20
N HIS A 11 -13.04 13.75 3.22
CA HIS A 11 -12.30 12.62 2.66
C HIS A 11 -11.03 13.11 1.95
N VAL A 12 -11.13 14.15 1.13
CA VAL A 12 -9.98 14.80 0.47
C VAL A 12 -9.01 15.39 1.50
N ALA A 13 -9.50 16.07 2.54
CA ALA A 13 -8.66 16.62 3.60
C ALA A 13 -7.87 15.52 4.34
N ALA A 14 -8.50 14.38 4.62
CA ALA A 14 -7.85 13.23 5.23
C ALA A 14 -6.76 12.63 4.32
N LEU A 15 -7.04 12.45 3.02
CA LEU A 15 -6.05 11.99 2.03
C LEU A 15 -4.85 12.94 1.91
N ARG A 16 -5.05 14.26 2.00
CA ARG A 16 -3.96 15.25 2.03
C ARG A 16 -3.14 15.17 3.32
N GLY A 17 -3.80 14.96 4.46
CA GLY A 17 -3.14 14.78 5.75
C GLY A 17 -2.22 13.55 5.77
N LEU A 18 -2.69 12.44 5.21
CA LEU A 18 -1.90 11.20 5.10
C LEU A 18 -0.69 11.33 4.18
N GLU A 19 -0.79 12.09 3.09
CA GLU A 19 0.32 12.26 2.13
C GLU A 19 1.63 12.70 2.81
N ARG A 20 1.54 13.67 3.75
CA ARG A 20 2.73 14.14 4.48
C ARG A 20 3.30 13.04 5.36
N ILE A 21 2.44 12.26 6.02
CA ILE A 21 2.83 11.14 6.88
C ILE A 21 3.51 10.06 6.04
N ASN A 22 2.91 9.67 4.91
CA ASN A 22 3.41 8.63 4.00
C ASN A 22 4.75 9.00 3.36
N ARG A 23 4.90 10.27 2.98
CA ARG A 23 6.15 10.80 2.44
C ARG A 23 7.24 10.77 3.49
N LEU A 24 6.94 11.27 4.69
CA LEU A 24 7.90 11.31 5.79
C LEU A 24 8.25 9.91 6.28
N SER A 25 7.35 8.93 6.19
CA SER A 25 7.63 7.55 6.59
C SER A 25 8.47 6.76 5.59
N GLY A 26 8.78 7.32 4.41
CA GLY A 26 9.62 6.64 3.44
C GLY A 26 8.99 5.40 2.79
N THR A 27 7.66 5.26 2.85
CA THR A 27 6.91 4.09 2.36
C THR A 27 7.23 3.77 0.90
N ALA A 28 7.07 4.77 0.02
CA ALA A 28 7.38 4.63 -1.40
C ALA A 28 8.87 4.37 -1.67
N LYS A 29 9.78 4.86 -0.80
CA LYS A 29 11.22 4.60 -0.93
C LYS A 29 11.53 3.14 -0.64
N ALA A 30 10.94 2.55 0.40
CA ALA A 30 11.13 1.16 0.77
C ALA A 30 10.62 0.22 -0.34
N ILE A 31 9.38 0.41 -0.80
CA ILE A 31 8.80 -0.39 -1.90
C ILE A 31 9.66 -0.29 -3.18
N ALA A 32 9.98 0.93 -3.63
CA ALA A 32 10.72 1.11 -4.86
C ALA A 32 12.15 0.56 -4.78
N ALA A 33 12.79 0.62 -3.60
CA ALA A 33 14.10 0.01 -3.40
C ALA A 33 14.03 -1.50 -3.55
N ASP A 34 13.00 -2.14 -3.01
CA ASP A 34 12.81 -3.58 -3.10
C ASP A 34 12.52 -4.04 -4.53
N LEU A 35 11.57 -3.40 -5.20
CA LEU A 35 11.22 -3.71 -6.59
C LEU A 35 12.38 -3.57 -7.58
N THR A 36 13.39 -2.75 -7.24
CA THR A 36 14.57 -2.51 -8.09
C THR A 36 15.85 -3.12 -7.53
N SER A 37 15.77 -3.90 -6.45
CA SER A 37 16.92 -4.52 -5.79
C SER A 37 17.53 -5.67 -6.61
N VAL A 38 16.68 -6.42 -7.31
CA VAL A 38 17.09 -7.55 -8.15
C VAL A 38 16.62 -7.34 -9.59
N PRO A 39 17.53 -7.36 -10.59
CA PRO A 39 17.16 -7.36 -12.00
C PRO A 39 16.46 -8.67 -12.45
N PRO A 40 15.61 -8.63 -13.48
CA PRO A 40 15.12 -7.42 -14.14
C PRO A 40 14.16 -6.65 -13.23
N THR A 41 14.09 -5.33 -13.38
CA THR A 41 13.01 -4.55 -12.71
C THR A 41 11.67 -4.91 -13.35
N PRO A 42 10.59 -5.08 -12.59
CA PRO A 42 9.28 -5.40 -13.15
C PRO A 42 8.82 -4.36 -14.17
N ARG A 43 8.32 -4.81 -15.32
CA ARG A 43 7.77 -3.96 -16.38
C ARG A 43 6.35 -3.51 -16.08
N VAL A 44 5.59 -4.31 -15.34
CA VAL A 44 4.22 -3.99 -14.90
C VAL A 44 4.10 -4.22 -13.40
N VAL A 45 3.83 -3.14 -12.67
CA VAL A 45 3.61 -3.14 -11.21
C VAL A 45 2.16 -2.78 -10.95
N PHE A 46 1.45 -3.58 -10.16
CA PHE A 46 0.07 -3.33 -9.75
C PHE A 46 -0.01 -3.07 -8.24
N ASP A 47 -0.44 -1.88 -7.84
CA ASP A 47 -0.60 -1.46 -6.45
C ASP A 47 -2.06 -1.61 -6.00
N VAL A 48 -2.33 -2.55 -5.10
CA VAL A 48 -3.67 -2.91 -4.62
C VAL A 48 -4.02 -2.11 -3.38
N GLY A 49 -5.21 -1.51 -3.38
CA GLY A 49 -5.66 -0.63 -2.31
C GLY A 49 -4.91 0.70 -2.32
N CYS A 50 -4.68 1.24 -3.52
CA CYS A 50 -3.81 2.40 -3.72
C CYS A 50 -4.36 3.72 -3.14
N GLY A 51 -5.64 3.75 -2.74
CA GLY A 51 -6.30 4.91 -2.16
C GLY A 51 -6.16 6.16 -3.04
N GLY A 52 -5.71 7.26 -2.44
CA GLY A 52 -5.49 8.52 -3.15
C GLY A 52 -4.24 8.56 -4.05
N GLY A 53 -3.53 7.43 -4.20
CA GLY A 53 -2.42 7.25 -5.13
C GLY A 53 -1.12 7.98 -4.80
N ASP A 54 -0.97 8.61 -3.62
CA ASP A 54 0.27 9.32 -3.26
C ASP A 54 1.48 8.38 -3.20
N VAL A 55 1.34 7.22 -2.55
CA VAL A 55 2.42 6.22 -2.47
C VAL A 55 2.72 5.66 -3.85
N THR A 56 1.68 5.26 -4.60
CA THR A 56 1.79 4.71 -5.96
C THR A 56 2.53 5.66 -6.92
N ILE A 57 2.18 6.94 -6.92
CA ILE A 57 2.84 7.97 -7.74
C ILE A 57 4.31 8.12 -7.36
N ASP A 58 4.63 8.15 -6.06
CA ASP A 58 6.00 8.27 -5.59
C ASP A 58 6.84 6.99 -5.85
N VAL A 59 6.22 5.81 -5.81
CA VAL A 59 6.85 4.54 -6.24
C VAL A 59 7.17 4.61 -7.73
N ALA A 60 6.20 5.00 -8.57
CA ALA A 60 6.39 5.12 -10.01
C ALA A 60 7.53 6.08 -10.38
N ARG A 61 7.60 7.27 -9.74
CA ARG A 61 8.70 8.22 -9.91
C ARG A 61 10.06 7.60 -9.62
N ARG A 62 10.16 6.78 -8.58
CA ARG A 62 11.42 6.19 -8.12
C ARG A 62 11.87 5.05 -9.01
N ILE A 63 10.97 4.11 -9.33
CA ILE A 63 11.29 2.96 -10.17
C ILE A 63 11.69 3.42 -11.57
N ARG A 64 11.01 4.43 -12.12
CA ARG A 64 11.29 4.92 -13.47
C ARG A 64 12.65 5.60 -13.66
N ARG A 65 13.34 5.94 -12.57
CA ARG A 65 14.75 6.36 -12.64
C ARG A 65 15.69 5.21 -13.03
N ARG A 66 15.29 3.96 -12.76
CA ARG A 66 16.03 2.73 -13.07
C ARG A 66 15.44 1.98 -14.26
N SER A 67 14.11 1.97 -14.38
CA SER A 67 13.38 1.33 -15.47
C SER A 67 12.32 2.29 -16.03
N PRO A 68 12.69 3.19 -16.96
CA PRO A 68 11.79 4.23 -17.47
C PRO A 68 10.51 3.72 -18.12
N GLN A 69 10.53 2.47 -18.59
CA GLN A 69 9.42 1.80 -19.27
C GLN A 69 8.49 1.03 -18.33
N THR A 70 8.78 1.00 -17.02
CA THR A 70 7.89 0.35 -16.06
C THR A 70 6.54 1.07 -16.02
N ARG A 71 5.48 0.32 -16.32
CA ARG A 71 4.09 0.71 -16.14
C ARG A 71 3.70 0.44 -14.69
N VAL A 72 3.10 1.45 -14.05
CA VAL A 72 2.54 1.33 -12.70
C VAL A 72 1.04 1.58 -12.80
N ILE A 73 0.28 0.66 -12.23
CA ILE A 73 -1.18 0.67 -12.20
C ILE A 73 -1.60 0.65 -10.73
N GLY A 74 -2.46 1.56 -10.30
CA GLY A 74 -3.09 1.54 -8.98
C GLY A 74 -4.54 1.05 -9.07
N GLY A 75 -4.90 0.06 -8.26
CA GLY A 75 -6.26 -0.43 -8.11
C GLY A 75 -6.85 -0.01 -6.76
N ASP A 76 -8.07 0.49 -6.74
CA ASP A 76 -8.82 0.72 -5.50
C ASP A 76 -10.32 0.46 -5.72
N ARG A 77 -11.02 -0.07 -4.71
CA ARG A 77 -12.45 -0.37 -4.81
C ARG A 77 -13.32 0.88 -4.88
N SER A 78 -12.81 2.04 -4.43
CA SER A 78 -13.53 3.30 -4.37
C SER A 78 -13.35 4.10 -5.66
N PRO A 79 -14.41 4.28 -6.48
CA PRO A 79 -14.33 5.09 -7.68
C PRO A 79 -13.90 6.54 -7.39
N ARG A 80 -14.27 7.06 -6.23
CA ARG A 80 -13.87 8.40 -5.76
C ARG A 80 -12.37 8.49 -5.47
N ALA A 81 -11.79 7.45 -4.85
CA ALA A 81 -10.35 7.41 -4.58
C ALA A 81 -9.56 7.33 -5.89
N VAL A 82 -10.03 6.50 -6.83
CA VAL A 82 -9.47 6.38 -8.18
C VAL A 82 -9.51 7.70 -8.93
N GLU A 83 -10.66 8.39 -8.98
CA GLU A 83 -10.78 9.71 -9.63
C GLU A 83 -9.78 10.73 -9.04
N TYR A 84 -9.67 10.76 -7.70
CA TYR A 84 -8.73 11.62 -7.00
C TYR A 84 -7.27 11.28 -7.34
N ALA A 85 -6.92 9.99 -7.36
CA ALA A 85 -5.59 9.50 -7.71
C ALA A 85 -5.21 9.84 -9.15
N GLN A 86 -6.13 9.68 -10.11
CA GLN A 86 -5.94 10.09 -11.50
C GLN A 86 -5.69 11.60 -11.62
N ALA A 87 -6.50 12.43 -10.95
CA ALA A 87 -6.29 13.88 -10.93
C ALA A 87 -4.94 14.26 -10.31
N ARG A 88 -4.51 13.54 -9.26
CA ARG A 88 -3.21 13.73 -8.61
C ARG A 88 -2.05 13.36 -9.55
N ALA A 89 -2.12 12.23 -10.26
CA ALA A 89 -1.09 11.82 -11.23
C ALA A 89 -0.97 12.80 -12.38
N ARG A 90 -2.09 13.29 -12.93
CA ARG A 90 -2.11 14.33 -13.97
C ARG A 90 -1.39 15.59 -13.50
N ARG A 91 -1.73 16.10 -12.30
CA ARG A 91 -1.07 17.28 -11.71
C ARG A 91 0.42 17.05 -11.45
N ALA A 92 0.77 15.83 -11.08
CA ALA A 92 2.14 15.43 -10.78
C ALA A 92 3.01 15.21 -12.02
N GLY A 93 2.43 15.11 -13.22
CA GLY A 93 3.12 14.78 -14.46
C GLY A 93 3.74 13.37 -14.47
N VAL A 94 3.18 12.43 -13.68
CA VAL A 94 3.71 11.07 -13.56
C VAL A 94 2.75 10.11 -14.26
N PRO A 95 3.20 9.36 -15.29
CA PRO A 95 2.34 8.39 -15.97
C PRO A 95 2.11 7.17 -15.08
N VAL A 96 0.98 7.19 -14.37
CA VAL A 96 0.41 6.10 -13.57
C VAL A 96 -1.03 5.93 -14.00
N GLU A 97 -1.41 4.68 -14.24
CA GLU A 97 -2.80 4.31 -14.54
C GLU A 97 -3.53 4.01 -13.23
N PHE A 98 -4.78 4.43 -13.09
CA PHE A 98 -5.59 4.09 -11.93
C PHE A 98 -6.94 3.56 -12.38
N VAL A 99 -7.32 2.42 -11.81
CA VAL A 99 -8.52 1.66 -12.17
C VAL A 99 -9.34 1.33 -10.93
N VAL A 100 -10.66 1.25 -11.08
CA VAL A 100 -11.51 0.66 -10.04
C VAL A 100 -11.24 -0.84 -10.02
N PHE A 101 -10.90 -1.36 -8.85
CA PHE A 101 -10.50 -2.76 -8.68
C PHE A 101 -10.87 -3.25 -7.28
N ASP A 102 -11.69 -4.28 -7.20
CA ASP A 102 -11.99 -5.01 -5.97
C ASP A 102 -11.05 -6.21 -5.80
N ALA A 103 -10.12 -6.08 -4.85
CA ALA A 103 -9.14 -7.11 -4.54
C ALA A 103 -9.74 -8.47 -4.13
N ALA A 104 -11.00 -8.49 -3.67
CA ALA A 104 -11.69 -9.71 -3.27
C ALA A 104 -12.26 -10.50 -4.44
N THR A 105 -12.59 -9.83 -5.56
CA THR A 105 -13.41 -10.42 -6.63
C THR A 105 -12.78 -10.25 -8.02
N ASP A 106 -12.25 -9.08 -8.37
CA ASP A 106 -11.85 -8.74 -9.74
C ASP A 106 -10.59 -9.49 -10.22
N PRO A 107 -10.57 -10.00 -11.47
CA PRO A 107 -9.41 -10.70 -12.01
C PRO A 107 -8.19 -9.77 -12.10
N TRP A 108 -7.00 -10.32 -11.85
CA TRP A 108 -5.75 -9.58 -11.99
C TRP A 108 -5.55 -9.10 -13.44
N PRO A 109 -5.01 -7.89 -13.65
CA PRO A 109 -4.65 -7.46 -15.00
C PRO A 109 -3.60 -8.39 -15.62
N SER A 110 -3.69 -8.58 -16.93
CA SER A 110 -2.75 -9.42 -17.67
C SER A 110 -1.31 -8.87 -17.59
N GLY A 111 -0.34 -9.75 -17.38
CA GLY A 111 1.08 -9.42 -17.44
C GLY A 111 1.61 -8.63 -16.24
N VAL A 112 0.90 -8.64 -15.10
CA VAL A 112 1.42 -8.10 -13.84
C VAL A 112 2.64 -8.93 -13.39
N GLU A 113 3.79 -8.27 -13.30
CA GLU A 113 5.05 -8.92 -12.89
C GLU A 113 5.32 -8.73 -11.39
N ALA A 114 4.76 -7.67 -10.79
CA ALA A 114 4.84 -7.42 -9.36
C ALA A 114 3.55 -6.84 -8.79
N ILE A 115 3.12 -7.39 -7.65
CA ILE A 115 2.04 -6.84 -6.84
C ILE A 115 2.65 -6.02 -5.71
N VAL A 116 2.11 -4.82 -5.52
CA VAL A 116 2.38 -3.94 -4.40
C VAL A 116 1.11 -3.79 -3.58
N SER A 117 1.26 -3.65 -2.27
CA SER A 117 0.19 -3.10 -1.44
C SER A 117 0.80 -2.21 -0.37
N SER A 118 0.21 -1.04 -0.14
CA SER A 118 0.74 -0.09 0.83
C SER A 118 -0.35 0.44 1.74
N LEU A 119 -0.18 0.22 3.05
CA LEU A 119 -1.10 0.69 4.09
C LEU A 119 -2.55 0.27 3.85
N PHE A 120 -2.75 -0.97 3.42
CA PHE A 120 -4.05 -1.48 3.00
C PHE A 120 -4.47 -2.74 3.77
N LEU A 121 -3.53 -3.62 4.13
CA LEU A 121 -3.88 -4.92 4.71
C LEU A 121 -4.63 -4.77 6.03
N HIS A 122 -4.28 -3.76 6.84
CA HIS A 122 -4.98 -3.47 8.11
C HIS A 122 -6.41 -2.91 7.93
N HIS A 123 -6.83 -2.62 6.69
CA HIS A 123 -8.22 -2.30 6.36
C HIS A 123 -9.04 -3.53 5.95
N LEU A 124 -8.39 -4.67 5.68
CA LEU A 124 -9.08 -5.92 5.40
C LEU A 124 -9.60 -6.52 6.71
N PRO A 125 -10.79 -7.14 6.71
CA PRO A 125 -11.21 -7.98 7.82
C PRO A 125 -10.30 -9.20 7.93
N ASP A 126 -10.14 -9.73 9.15
CA ASP A 126 -9.17 -10.78 9.47
C ASP A 126 -9.33 -12.03 8.57
N ASP A 127 -10.57 -12.37 8.22
CA ASP A 127 -10.92 -13.51 7.37
C ASP A 127 -10.64 -13.28 5.87
N ALA A 128 -10.44 -12.03 5.43
CA ALA A 128 -10.13 -11.68 4.04
C ALA A 128 -8.62 -11.63 3.74
N ILE A 129 -7.76 -11.55 4.76
CA ILE A 129 -6.30 -11.46 4.57
C ILE A 129 -5.76 -12.71 3.88
N GLY A 130 -6.08 -13.90 4.40
CA GLY A 130 -5.65 -15.17 3.81
C GLY A 130 -6.08 -15.33 2.35
N PRO A 131 -7.38 -15.17 2.03
CA PRO A 131 -7.86 -15.12 0.65
C PRO A 131 -7.11 -14.12 -0.25
N PHE A 132 -6.85 -12.90 0.23
CA PHE A 132 -6.11 -11.90 -0.53
C PHE A 132 -4.67 -12.34 -0.83
N LEU A 133 -3.95 -12.89 0.16
CA LEU A 133 -2.59 -13.40 -0.04
C LEU A 133 -2.56 -14.57 -1.05
N ARG A 134 -3.54 -15.50 -0.98
CA ARG A 134 -3.67 -16.58 -1.96
C ARG A 134 -3.92 -16.04 -3.37
N ARG A 135 -4.80 -15.04 -3.52
CA ARG A 135 -5.01 -14.37 -4.82
C ARG A 135 -3.72 -13.75 -5.35
N CYS A 136 -2.86 -13.19 -4.49
CA CYS A 136 -1.55 -12.68 -4.92
C CYS A 136 -0.66 -13.81 -5.46
N VAL A 137 -0.68 -14.98 -4.84
CA VAL A 137 0.05 -16.18 -5.32
C VAL A 137 -0.53 -16.69 -6.65
N GLU A 138 -1.84 -16.56 -6.87
CA GLU A 138 -2.52 -16.99 -8.10
C GLU A 138 -2.34 -16.02 -9.28
N SER A 139 -1.97 -14.77 -9.03
CA SER A 139 -1.81 -13.69 -10.04
C SER A 139 -0.71 -13.90 -11.09
N GLU A 140 0.03 -15.01 -11.02
CA GLU A 140 1.28 -15.28 -11.76
C GLU A 140 2.40 -14.26 -11.52
N ALA A 141 2.19 -13.21 -10.72
CA ALA A 141 3.22 -12.22 -10.42
C ALA A 141 4.46 -12.91 -9.81
N GLY A 142 5.63 -12.49 -10.28
CA GLY A 142 6.91 -13.01 -9.80
C GLY A 142 7.37 -12.36 -8.49
N ARG A 143 6.74 -11.23 -8.10
CA ARG A 143 7.09 -10.47 -6.89
C ARG A 143 5.85 -9.97 -6.17
N VAL A 144 5.91 -10.01 -4.85
CA VAL A 144 4.90 -9.40 -3.97
C VAL A 144 5.64 -8.55 -2.95
N VAL A 145 5.31 -7.26 -2.89
CA VAL A 145 5.92 -6.28 -1.98
C VAL A 145 4.83 -5.53 -1.23
N MET A 146 4.64 -5.84 0.04
CA MET A 146 3.61 -5.21 0.86
C MET A 146 4.25 -4.43 1.99
N ILE A 147 3.78 -3.21 2.24
CA ILE A 147 4.20 -2.43 3.40
C ILE A 147 3.00 -1.99 4.21
N ASP A 148 2.98 -2.35 5.49
CA ASP A 148 1.90 -2.03 6.39
C ASP A 148 2.43 -1.46 7.72
N LEU A 149 1.54 -1.04 8.60
CA LEU A 149 1.86 -0.59 9.95
C LEU A 149 2.29 -1.78 10.81
N GLU A 150 3.15 -1.51 11.79
CA GLU A 150 3.46 -2.47 12.85
C GLU A 150 2.57 -2.19 14.06
N ARG A 151 1.82 -3.20 14.49
CA ARG A 151 1.11 -3.20 15.77
C ARG A 151 2.11 -3.35 16.91
N SER A 152 2.55 -2.21 17.44
CA SER A 152 3.43 -2.16 18.59
C SER A 152 3.12 -0.97 19.51
N PRO A 153 3.52 -0.99 20.78
CA PRO A 153 3.38 0.17 21.67
C PRO A 153 4.05 1.43 21.11
N ARG A 154 5.18 1.26 20.41
CA ARG A 154 5.90 2.34 19.72
C ARG A 154 5.10 2.87 18.53
N GLY A 155 4.56 1.98 17.70
CA GLY A 155 3.67 2.35 16.59
C GLY A 155 2.44 3.14 17.08
N LEU A 156 1.85 2.72 18.21
CA LEU A 156 0.69 3.38 18.79
C LEU A 156 1.03 4.78 19.31
N ALA A 157 2.18 4.94 19.97
CA ALA A 157 2.67 6.23 20.40
C ALA A 157 2.95 7.15 19.18
N LEU A 158 3.65 6.64 18.16
CA LEU A 158 3.94 7.38 16.93
C LEU A 158 2.66 7.81 16.21
N ALA A 159 1.66 6.94 16.12
CA ALA A 159 0.37 7.30 15.51
C ALA A 159 -0.35 8.37 16.33
N ARG A 160 -0.39 8.26 17.66
CA ARG A 160 -1.06 9.25 18.54
C ARG A 160 -0.46 10.65 18.43
N TRP A 161 0.86 10.75 18.35
CA TRP A 161 1.57 12.04 18.31
C TRP A 161 1.79 12.54 16.89
N GLY A 162 2.23 11.66 15.99
CA GLY A 162 2.57 11.98 14.61
C GLY A 162 1.37 12.43 13.78
N THR A 163 0.20 11.79 13.94
CA THR A 163 -1.02 12.22 13.23
C THR A 163 -1.44 13.64 13.63
N ARG A 164 -1.31 14.00 14.91
CA ARG A 164 -1.59 15.34 15.43
C ARG A 164 -0.56 16.39 14.99
N ALA A 165 0.71 16.00 14.94
CA ALA A 165 1.78 16.90 14.51
C ALA A 165 1.78 17.16 12.99
N LEU A 166 1.39 16.16 12.19
CA LEU A 166 1.54 16.19 10.73
C LEU A 166 0.24 16.47 9.98
N SER A 167 -0.92 16.33 10.64
CA SER A 167 -2.23 16.60 10.07
C SER A 167 -3.07 17.45 11.01
N ARG A 168 -3.90 18.34 10.45
CA ARG A 168 -4.93 19.09 11.19
C ARG A 168 -6.30 18.42 11.11
N CYS A 169 -6.42 17.29 10.40
CA CYS A 169 -7.68 16.59 10.21
C CYS A 169 -7.95 15.64 11.37
N ASP A 170 -9.09 15.83 12.03
CA ASP A 170 -9.57 15.04 13.16
C ASP A 170 -9.73 13.56 12.79
N VAL A 171 -10.25 13.25 11.60
CA VAL A 171 -10.36 11.88 11.07
C VAL A 171 -9.02 11.17 11.14
N VAL A 172 -7.93 11.82 10.73
CA VAL A 172 -6.57 11.23 10.75
C VAL A 172 -6.08 10.99 12.19
N HIS A 173 -6.49 11.81 13.16
CA HIS A 173 -6.09 11.66 14.57
C HIS A 173 -6.78 10.47 15.25
N HIS A 174 -8.02 10.18 14.86
CA HIS A 174 -8.79 9.05 15.36
C HIS A 174 -8.40 7.76 14.65
N ASP A 175 -8.28 7.80 13.31
CA ASP A 175 -7.98 6.65 12.49
C ASP A 175 -6.57 6.13 12.75
N GLY A 176 -5.55 6.98 12.88
CA GLY A 176 -4.16 6.52 13.00
C GLY A 176 -3.93 5.49 14.12
N PRO A 177 -4.34 5.77 15.37
CA PRO A 177 -4.26 4.79 16.45
C PRO A 177 -5.17 3.56 16.25
N GLN A 178 -6.27 3.66 15.52
CA GLN A 178 -7.12 2.52 15.18
C GLN A 178 -6.43 1.63 14.14
N SER A 179 -5.88 2.22 13.07
CA SER A 179 -5.09 1.53 12.04
C SER A 179 -3.93 0.75 12.66
N VAL A 180 -3.20 1.32 13.63
CA VAL A 180 -2.12 0.57 14.32
C VAL A 180 -2.65 -0.62 15.12
N ARG A 181 -3.86 -0.55 15.69
CA ARG A 181 -4.44 -1.68 16.44
C ARG A 181 -4.94 -2.79 15.51
N ALA A 182 -5.44 -2.41 14.32
CA ALA A 182 -5.85 -3.34 13.28
C ALA A 182 -4.66 -3.94 12.50
N ALA A 183 -3.47 -3.35 12.62
CA ALA A 183 -2.27 -3.82 11.97
C ALA A 183 -1.70 -5.11 12.60
N PHE A 184 -0.58 -5.56 12.05
CA PHE A 184 0.05 -6.85 12.36
C PHE A 184 1.26 -6.71 13.27
N THR A 185 1.55 -7.76 14.03
CA THR A 185 2.90 -8.04 14.49
C THR A 185 3.73 -8.65 13.35
N VAL A 186 5.06 -8.73 13.54
CA VAL A 186 5.96 -9.36 12.55
C VAL A 186 5.58 -10.83 12.37
N GLU A 187 5.32 -11.51 13.48
CA GLU A 187 5.00 -12.92 13.55
C GLU A 187 3.66 -13.21 12.87
N GLU A 188 2.62 -12.43 13.18
CA GLU A 188 1.29 -12.58 12.55
C GLU A 188 1.33 -12.43 11.03
N LEU A 189 2.04 -11.42 10.53
CA LEU A 189 2.14 -11.19 9.09
C LEU A 189 2.96 -12.29 8.40
N ARG A 190 4.05 -12.75 9.04
CA ARG A 190 4.88 -13.85 8.53
C ARG A 190 4.10 -15.16 8.48
N ASP A 191 3.43 -15.51 9.57
CA ASP A 191 2.70 -16.77 9.68
C ASP A 191 1.51 -16.81 8.71
N SER A 192 0.81 -15.67 8.55
CA SER A 192 -0.26 -15.53 7.55
C SER A 192 0.27 -15.67 6.12
N ALA A 193 1.42 -15.08 5.81
CA ALA A 193 2.03 -15.20 4.49
C ALA A 193 2.43 -16.65 4.16
N GLU A 194 3.12 -17.32 5.09
CA GLU A 194 3.53 -18.72 4.93
C GLU A 194 2.31 -19.64 4.76
N ALA A 195 1.29 -19.50 5.62
CA ALA A 195 0.07 -20.31 5.56
C ALA A 195 -0.75 -20.12 4.27
N ASN A 196 -0.54 -19.02 3.54
CA ASN A 196 -1.30 -18.68 2.33
C ASN A 196 -0.46 -18.74 1.06
N GLY A 197 0.64 -19.50 1.07
CA GLY A 197 1.39 -19.87 -0.13
C GLY A 197 2.50 -18.89 -0.53
N LEU A 198 2.75 -17.83 0.25
CA LEU A 198 3.93 -16.97 0.11
C LEU A 198 5.13 -17.59 0.86
N SER A 199 5.40 -18.88 0.61
CA SER A 199 6.43 -19.62 1.33
C SER A 199 7.81 -18.99 1.16
N GLY A 200 8.49 -18.76 2.28
CA GLY A 200 9.80 -18.10 2.31
C GLY A 200 9.74 -16.58 2.11
N ALA A 201 8.59 -15.95 2.34
CA ALA A 201 8.49 -14.48 2.39
C ALA A 201 9.38 -13.91 3.51
N ASP A 202 10.11 -12.84 3.20
CA ASP A 202 10.81 -12.05 4.21
C ASP A 202 9.87 -11.00 4.78
N VAL A 203 9.74 -10.96 6.10
CA VAL A 203 8.95 -9.96 6.83
C VAL A 203 9.87 -9.26 7.81
N ARG A 204 10.11 -7.97 7.57
CA ARG A 204 11.05 -7.16 8.33
C ARG A 204 10.47 -5.82 8.74
N ARG A 205 10.95 -5.31 9.87
CA ARG A 205 10.61 -3.97 10.35
C ARG A 205 11.28 -2.93 9.48
N THR A 206 10.55 -1.89 9.14
CA THR A 206 11.08 -0.69 8.49
C THR A 206 10.61 0.55 9.24
N TRP A 207 11.41 1.60 9.19
CA TRP A 207 11.08 2.83 9.87
C TRP A 207 9.95 3.57 9.12
N PRO A 208 9.01 4.24 9.83
CA PRO A 208 8.75 4.21 11.26
C PRO A 208 7.66 3.21 11.61
N ALA A 209 7.96 2.21 12.46
CA ALA A 209 7.00 1.21 12.94
C ALA A 209 6.10 0.65 11.82
N ARG A 210 6.75 0.15 10.76
CA ARG A 210 6.13 -0.48 9.60
C ARG A 210 6.69 -1.87 9.40
N LEU A 211 5.92 -2.73 8.75
CA LEU A 211 6.34 -4.04 8.31
C LEU A 211 6.45 -4.03 6.80
N LEU A 212 7.57 -4.48 6.27
CA LEU A 212 7.76 -4.75 4.86
C LEU A 212 7.78 -6.27 4.67
N LEU A 213 6.83 -6.77 3.90
CA LEU A 213 6.78 -8.13 3.40
C LEU A 213 7.27 -8.14 1.95
N THR A 214 8.19 -9.04 1.65
CA THR A 214 8.70 -9.26 0.30
C THR A 214 8.72 -10.74 -0.01
N TRP A 215 8.20 -11.10 -1.18
CA TRP A 215 8.17 -12.48 -1.64
C TRP A 215 8.49 -12.56 -3.13
N TRP A 216 9.17 -13.65 -3.50
CA TRP A 216 9.66 -13.92 -4.83
C TRP A 216 9.22 -15.30 -5.25
N ARG A 217 8.63 -15.40 -6.43
CA ARG A 217 8.32 -16.70 -7.04
C ARG A 217 9.64 -17.35 -7.46
N ARG A 218 9.85 -18.58 -7.01
CA ARG A 218 11.00 -19.41 -7.39
C ARG A 218 10.78 -20.04 -8.77
#